data_AF-A0A2H6FVY9-F1
#
_entry.id   AF-A0A2H6FVY9-F1
#
_cell.length_a   1.000
_cell.length_b   1.000
_cell.length_c   1.000
_cell.angle_alpha   90.00
_cell.angle_beta   90.00
_cell.angle_gamma   90.00
#
_symmetry.space_group_name_H-M   'P 1'
#
loop_
_entity.id
_entity.type
_entity.pdbx_description
1 polymer ?
#
loop_
_entity_poly.entity_id
_entity_poly.type
_entity_poly.pdbx_seq_one_letter_code
_entity_poly.pdbx_strand_id
1 'polypeptide(L)' 'MSFEIRYHPDVKEIDIPALNAKLKRRIRHAIETRLITAPHQYGDPLRKTLKGYWKLRVGDYRVVFKIIRSGE' A
#
# COMPACT_ATOMS: atom_id res chain seq x y z
N MET A 1 -1.61 10.01 -15.29
CA MET A 1 -0.82 8.76 -15.19
C MET A 1 -1.32 8.03 -13.97
N SER A 2 -1.91 6.84 -14.13
CA SER A 2 -2.38 6.01 -13.01
C SER A 2 -1.31 4.97 -12.70
N PHE A 3 -1.06 4.74 -11.41
CA PHE A 3 -0.19 3.64 -10.96
C PHE A 3 -0.98 2.32 -11.00
N GLU A 4 -0.33 1.24 -11.43
CA GLU A 4 -0.88 -0.11 -11.34
C GLU A 4 -0.62 -0.69 -9.94
N ILE A 5 -1.61 -1.35 -9.35
CA ILE A 5 -1.45 -2.03 -8.06
C ILE A 5 -1.14 -3.50 -8.27
N ARG A 6 -0.01 -3.94 -7.68
CA ARG A 6 0.34 -5.35 -7.53
C ARG A 6 0.45 -5.70 -6.05
N TYR A 7 -0.24 -6.77 -5.66
CA TYR A 7 -0.23 -7.27 -4.28
C TYR A 7 0.82 -8.37 -4.14
N HIS A 8 1.60 -8.31 -3.07
CA HIS A 8 2.43 -9.44 -2.64
C HIS A 8 1.53 -10.65 -2.28
N PRO A 9 1.96 -11.90 -2.54
CA PRO A 9 1.17 -13.10 -2.19
C PRO A 9 0.69 -13.09 -0.74
N ASP A 10 1.58 -12.82 0.21
CA ASP A 10 1.25 -12.74 1.65
C ASP A 10 0.18 -11.71 1.97
N VAL A 11 0.06 -10.62 1.20
CA VAL A 11 -1.01 -9.65 1.41
C VAL A 11 -2.38 -10.29 1.12
N LYS A 12 -2.47 -11.14 0.10
CA LYS A 12 -3.70 -11.85 -0.25
C LYS A 12 -3.97 -13.04 0.67
N GLU A 13 -2.92 -13.77 1.06
CA GLU A 13 -3.03 -15.05 1.76
C GLU A 13 -3.06 -14.91 3.27
N ILE A 14 -2.42 -13.87 3.82
CA ILE A 14 -2.21 -13.71 5.27
C ILE A 14 -2.88 -12.42 5.74
N ASP A 15 -2.47 -11.27 5.17
CA ASP A 15 -2.87 -9.97 5.71
C ASP A 15 -4.36 -9.71 5.52
N ILE A 16 -4.85 -9.77 4.28
CA ILE A 16 -6.26 -9.48 3.96
C ILE A 16 -7.20 -10.43 4.73
N PRO A 17 -7.00 -11.76 4.76
CA PRO A 17 -7.89 -12.67 5.49
C PRO A 17 -8.03 -12.34 6.97
N ALA A 18 -6.97 -11.85 7.63
CA ALA A 18 -7.00 -11.45 9.04
C ALA A 18 -7.85 -10.18 9.33
N LEU A 19 -8.24 -9.43 8.30
CA LEU A 19 -9.01 -8.19 8.46
C LEU A 19 -10.52 -8.43 8.39
N ASN A 20 -11.26 -7.71 9.23
CA ASN A 20 -12.72 -7.64 9.10
C ASN A 20 -13.15 -6.87 7.85
N ALA A 21 -14.41 -7.04 7.43
CA ALA A 21 -14.95 -6.46 6.20
C ALA A 21 -14.89 -4.93 6.16
N LYS A 22 -15.14 -4.26 7.29
CA LYS A 22 -15.09 -2.79 7.39
C LYS A 22 -13.69 -2.27 7.12
N LEU A 23 -12.68 -2.94 7.69
CA LEU A 23 -11.29 -2.57 7.51
C LEU A 23 -10.79 -2.85 6.10
N LYS A 24 -11.16 -4.00 5.51
CA LYS A 24 -10.88 -4.32 4.10
C LYS A 24 -11.34 -3.19 3.17
N ARG A 25 -12.59 -2.73 3.35
CA ARG A 25 -13.16 -1.63 2.55
C ARG A 25 -12.40 -0.32 2.76
N ARG A 26 -12.05 0.02 4.00
CA ARG A 26 -11.31 1.26 4.32
C ARG A 26 -9.90 1.26 3.70
N ILE A 27 -9.19 0.13 3.78
CA ILE A 27 -7.86 -0.02 3.19
C ILE A 27 -7.93 0.03 1.66
N ARG A 28 -8.87 -0.71 1.05
CA ARG A 28 -9.09 -0.67 -0.40
C ARG A 28 -9.30 0.76 -0.90
N HIS A 29 -10.23 1.48 -0.27
CA HIS A 29 -10.53 2.86 -0.65
C HIS A 29 -9.31 3.78 -0.51
N ALA A 30 -8.51 3.62 0.54
CA ALA A 30 -7.27 4.38 0.71
C ALA A 30 -6.24 4.06 -0.39
N ILE A 31 -6.12 2.79 -0.81
CA ILE A 31 -5.23 2.40 -1.92
C ILE A 31 -5.71 3.05 -3.23
N GLU A 32 -6.99 2.92 -3.56
CA GLU A 32 -7.57 3.40 -4.81
C GLU A 32 -7.55 4.93 -4.94
N THR A 33 -7.86 5.65 -3.86
CA THR A 33 -7.93 7.13 -3.90
C THR A 33 -6.59 7.82 -3.72
N ARG A 34 -5.59 7.14 -3.15
CA ARG A 34 -4.30 7.75 -2.79
C ARG A 34 -3.14 7.14 -3.55
N LEU A 35 -2.98 5.82 -3.48
CA LEU A 35 -1.80 5.16 -4.04
C LEU A 35 -1.86 5.03 -5.56
N ILE A 36 -3.06 4.83 -6.14
CA ILE A 36 -3.22 4.83 -7.61
C ILE A 36 -3.02 6.23 -8.19
N THR A 37 -3.35 7.27 -7.43
CA THR A 37 -3.30 8.67 -7.86
C THR A 37 -1.92 9.30 -7.69
N ALA A 38 -1.37 9.26 -6.47
CA ALA A 38 -0.11 9.92 -6.13
C ALA A 38 0.55 9.27 -4.90
N PRO A 39 1.13 8.07 -5.03
CA PRO A 39 1.62 7.30 -3.89
C PRO A 39 2.75 8.00 -3.12
N HIS A 40 3.55 8.81 -3.81
CA HIS A 40 4.63 9.62 -3.23
C HIS A 40 4.12 10.81 -2.41
N GLN A 41 2.90 11.29 -2.64
CA GLN A 41 2.30 12.40 -1.87
C GLN A 41 1.63 11.92 -0.59
N TYR A 42 1.08 10.71 -0.59
CA TYR A 42 0.29 10.18 0.52
C TYR A 42 1.04 9.19 1.42
N GLY A 43 2.17 8.65 0.95
CA GLY A 43 3.00 7.72 1.71
C GLY A 43 4.20 8.38 2.36
N ASP A 44 4.66 7.81 3.47
CA ASP A 44 5.94 8.14 4.08
C ASP A 44 7.02 7.13 3.66
N PRO A 45 8.23 7.57 3.26
CA PRO A 45 9.32 6.64 2.97
C PRO A 45 9.81 5.96 4.25
N LEU A 46 10.03 4.65 4.15
CA LEU A 46 10.70 3.88 5.19
C LEU A 46 12.22 4.08 5.09
N ARG A 47 12.90 3.88 6.22
CA ARG A 47 14.33 4.20 6.39
C ARG A 47 15.15 2.94 6.70
N LYS A 48 16.48 3.09 6.71
CA LYS A 48 17.45 2.03 7.03
C LYS A 48 17.32 0.84 6.07
N THR A 49 17.20 -0.38 6.60
CA THR A 49 17.07 -1.64 5.84
C THR A 49 15.82 -1.69 4.97
N LEU A 50 14.82 -0.84 5.22
CA LEU A 50 13.58 -0.75 4.45
C LEU A 50 13.58 0.40 3.44
N LYS A 51 14.74 0.99 3.14
CA LYS A 51 14.87 2.04 2.13
C LYS A 51 14.31 1.56 0.78
N GLY A 52 13.51 2.41 0.14
CA GLY A 52 12.81 2.10 -1.12
C GLY A 52 11.37 1.60 -0.91
N TYR A 53 11.03 1.16 0.30
CA TYR A 53 9.64 0.93 0.70
C TYR A 53 9.03 2.18 1.33
N TRP A 54 7.71 2.20 1.32
CA TRP A 54 6.86 3.29 1.78
C TRP A 54 5.76 2.73 2.67
N LYS A 55 5.17 3.59 3.50
CA LYS A 55 4.00 3.25 4.30
C LYS A 55 2.91 4.28 4.12
N LEU A 56 1.66 3.83 4.04
CA LEU A 56 0.47 4.66 4.14
C LEU A 56 -0.27 4.32 5.44
N ARG A 57 -0.53 5.31 6.28
CA ARG A 57 -1.33 5.11 7.51
C ARG A 57 -2.82 5.14 7.17
N VAL A 58 -3.54 4.11 7.60
CA VAL A 58 -5.00 3.98 7.46
C VAL A 58 -5.61 3.66 8.83
N GLY A 59 -5.87 4.70 9.62
CA GLY A 59 -6.22 4.54 11.04
C GLY A 59 -5.05 3.94 11.83
N ASP A 60 -5.28 2.77 12.42
CA ASP A 60 -4.27 2.05 13.21
C ASP A 60 -3.41 1.09 12.36
N TYR A 61 -3.81 0.86 11.11
CA TYR A 61 -3.12 -0.03 10.18
C TYR A 61 -2.17 0.75 9.26
N ARG A 62 -1.19 0.03 8.72
CA ARG A 62 -0.21 0.56 7.77
C ARG A 62 -0.20 -0.32 6.54
N VAL A 63 -0.35 0.28 5.36
CA VAL A 63 -0.13 -0.38 4.07
C VAL A 63 1.32 -0.13 3.71
N VAL A 64 2.14 -1.18 3.66
CA VAL A 64 3.54 -1.09 3.22
C VAL A 64 3.60 -1.41 1.73
N PHE A 65 4.30 -0.58 0.95
CA PHE A 65 4.36 -0.73 -0.51
C PHE A 65 5.70 -0.25 -1.08
N LYS A 66 5.96 -0.59 -2.34
CA LYS A 66 7.09 -0.09 -3.13
C LYS A 66 6.55 0.54 -4.41
N ILE A 67 7.18 1.63 -4.85
CA ILE A 67 6.89 2.24 -6.14
C ILE A 67 7.94 1.71 -7.12
N ILE A 68 7.50 1.07 -8.20
CA ILE A 68 8.35 0.47 -9.23
C ILE A 68 8.12 1.24 -10.53
N ARG A 69 9.20 1.58 -11.24
CA ARG A 69 9.12 2.19 -12.57
C ARG A 69 9.12 1.06 -13.61
N SER A 70 8.22 1.13 -14.59
CA SER A 70 8.21 0.18 -15.71
C SER A 70 9.56 0.27 -16.44
N GLY A 71 10.41 -0.76 -16.30
CA GLY A 71 11.77 -0.80 -16.87
C GLY A 71 12.86 -1.29 -15.91
N GLU A 72 12.54 -1.50 -14.63
CA GLU A 72 13.37 -2.21 -13.64
C GLU A 72 12.78 -3.58 -13.26
#